data_AF-V5IBD6-F1
#
_entry.id   AF-V5IBD6-F1
#
_cell.length_a   1.000
_cell.length_b   1.000
_cell.length_c   1.000
_cell.angle_alpha   90.00
_cell.angle_beta   90.00
_cell.angle_gamma   90.00
#
_symmetry.space_group_name_H-M   'P 1'
#
loop_
_entity.id
_entity.type
_entity.pdbx_description
1 polymer ?
#
loop_
_entity_poly.entity_id
_entity_poly.type
_entity_poly.pdbx_seq_one_letter_code
_entity_poly.pdbx_strand_id
1 'polypeptide(L)'
;MLLTGRPISAREALVSGLVSRVVPSDALQEETEQVVQAIKSKSRAVMALGKRFYYRQMRLSIVEAYAEGEKVMVDNLRYRDSQEGIAAFAEKRKPVWEHTDRKIG
;
A
#
# COMPACT_ATOMS: atom_id res chain seq x y z
N MET A 1 27.09 6.49 2.99
CA MET A 1 26.28 7.43 2.17
C MET A 1 26.35 8.85 2.71
N LEU A 2 25.69 9.23 3.82
CA LEU A 2 25.55 10.65 4.23
C LEU A 2 26.88 11.39 4.49
N LEU A 3 27.75 10.84 5.34
CA LEU A 3 29.03 11.50 5.71
C LEU A 3 30.20 11.06 4.84
N THR A 4 30.13 9.85 4.28
CA THR A 4 31.26 9.19 3.61
C THR A 4 31.16 9.18 2.08
N GLY A 5 29.99 9.48 1.51
CA GLY A 5 29.75 9.39 0.07
C GLY A 5 29.91 8.00 -0.56
N ARG A 6 30.27 6.97 0.23
CA ARG A 6 30.54 5.63 -0.30
C ARG A 6 29.29 5.03 -0.97
N PRO A 7 29.42 4.53 -2.21
CA PRO A 7 28.33 3.82 -2.88
C PRO A 7 28.05 2.50 -2.16
N ILE A 8 26.82 2.01 -2.33
CA ILE A 8 26.39 0.70 -1.84
C ILE A 8 25.97 -0.16 -3.03
N SER A 9 26.19 -1.45 -2.93
CA SER A 9 25.69 -2.45 -3.87
C SER A 9 24.17 -2.61 -3.76
N ALA A 10 23.54 -3.18 -4.78
CA ALA A 10 22.11 -3.52 -4.74
C ALA A 10 21.77 -4.45 -3.57
N ARG A 11 22.66 -5.39 -3.23
CA ARG A 11 22.47 -6.30 -2.09
C ARG A 11 22.50 -5.57 -0.75
N GLU A 12 23.41 -4.63 -0.56
CA GLU A 12 23.45 -3.78 0.65
C GLU A 12 22.22 -2.87 0.75
N ALA A 13 21.72 -2.35 -0.38
CA ALA A 13 20.48 -1.58 -0.43
C ALA A 13 19.26 -2.43 -0.02
N LEU A 14 19.23 -3.71 -0.41
CA LEU A 14 18.17 -4.63 0.00
C LEU A 14 18.20 -4.91 1.51
N VAL A 15 19.37 -5.25 2.04
CA VAL A 15 19.54 -5.58 3.47
C VAL A 15 19.24 -4.38 4.37
N SER A 16 19.54 -3.17 3.91
CA SER A 16 19.23 -1.93 4.65
C SER A 16 17.77 -1.48 4.52
N GLY A 17 16.96 -2.15 3.68
CA GLY A 17 15.55 -1.80 3.46
C GLY A 17 15.33 -0.61 2.51
N LEU A 18 16.37 -0.14 1.81
CA LEU A 18 16.27 0.94 0.83
C LEU A 18 15.52 0.49 -0.43
N VAL A 19 15.70 -0.76 -0.83
CA VAL A 19 14.94 -1.40 -1.92
C VAL A 19 14.27 -2.67 -1.41
N SER A 20 13.14 -3.04 -1.99
CA SER A 20 12.38 -4.22 -1.57
C SER A 20 12.80 -5.52 -2.28
N ARG A 21 13.43 -5.44 -3.46
CA ARG A 21 13.84 -6.59 -4.29
C ARG A 21 15.09 -6.26 -5.10
N VAL A 22 15.86 -7.29 -5.43
CA VAL A 22 17.01 -7.24 -6.34
C VAL A 22 16.90 -8.42 -7.29
N VAL A 23 16.94 -8.15 -8.59
CA VAL A 23 16.81 -9.15 -9.65
C VAL A 23 17.90 -8.96 -10.71
N PRO A 24 18.19 -9.99 -11.53
CA PRO A 24 19.00 -9.82 -12.74
C PRO A 24 18.48 -8.68 -13.63
N SER A 25 19.38 -8.01 -14.35
CA SER A 25 19.05 -6.81 -15.12
C SER A 25 17.99 -7.05 -16.21
N ASP A 26 18.00 -8.23 -16.81
CA ASP A 26 17.04 -8.67 -17.84
C ASP A 26 15.65 -8.98 -17.27
N ALA A 27 15.55 -9.28 -15.97
CA ALA A 27 14.30 -9.53 -15.27
C ALA A 27 13.66 -8.27 -14.65
N LEU A 28 14.34 -7.11 -14.69
CA LEU A 28 13.87 -5.88 -14.03
C LEU A 28 12.48 -5.44 -14.51
N GLN A 29 12.23 -5.51 -15.81
CA GLN A 29 10.95 -5.11 -16.39
C GLN A 29 9.81 -6.04 -15.95
N GLU A 30 10.07 -7.34 -15.97
CA GLU A 30 9.09 -8.35 -15.55
C GLU A 30 8.72 -8.17 -14.08
N GLU A 31 9.73 -8.06 -13.21
CA GLU A 31 9.53 -7.88 -11.77
C GLU A 31 8.76 -6.59 -11.45
N THR A 32 9.08 -5.51 -12.16
CA THR A 32 8.38 -4.22 -12.02
C THR A 32 6.91 -4.37 -12.42
N GLU A 33 6.63 -5.05 -13.54
CA GLU A 33 5.26 -5.27 -14.01
C GLU A 33 4.45 -6.10 -13.01
N GLN A 34 5.04 -7.14 -12.41
CA GLN A 34 4.38 -7.93 -11.37
C GLN A 34 3.94 -7.07 -10.18
N VAL A 35 4.80 -6.17 -9.71
CA VAL A 35 4.47 -5.21 -8.62
C VAL A 35 3.34 -4.27 -9.05
N VAL A 36 3.43 -3.70 -10.25
CA VAL A 36 2.42 -2.79 -10.79
C VAL A 36 1.06 -3.48 -10.89
N GLN A 37 1.01 -4.70 -11.40
CA GLN A 37 -0.23 -5.46 -11.52
C GLN A 37 -0.83 -5.80 -10.15
N ALA A 38 0.00 -6.16 -9.17
CA ALA A 38 -0.45 -6.36 -7.80
C ALA A 38 -1.10 -5.10 -7.21
N ILE A 39 -0.52 -3.92 -7.44
CA ILE A 39 -1.08 -2.63 -6.99
C ILE A 39 -2.37 -2.30 -7.74
N LYS A 40 -2.39 -2.44 -9.07
CA LYS A 40 -3.56 -2.16 -9.92
C LYS A 40 -4.75 -3.07 -9.59
N SER A 41 -4.50 -4.26 -9.03
CA SER A 41 -5.55 -5.18 -8.58
C SER A 41 -6.34 -4.69 -7.36
N LYS A 42 -5.95 -3.57 -6.74
CA LYS A 42 -6.57 -3.02 -5.52
C LYS A 42 -7.31 -1.71 -5.80
N SER A 43 -8.24 -1.35 -4.92
CA SER A 43 -8.86 -0.02 -4.97
C SER A 43 -7.82 1.09 -4.74
N ARG A 44 -7.69 2.01 -5.70
CA ARG A 44 -6.89 3.24 -5.57
C ARG A 44 -7.28 4.06 -4.35
N ALA A 45 -8.57 4.21 -4.08
CA ALA A 45 -9.08 5.04 -2.98
C ALA A 45 -8.68 4.46 -1.62
N VAL A 46 -8.87 3.15 -1.42
CA VAL A 46 -8.50 2.43 -0.20
C VAL A 46 -6.97 2.43 -0.01
N MET A 47 -6.20 2.18 -1.09
CA MET A 47 -4.74 2.23 -1.05
C MET A 47 -4.22 3.63 -0.67
N ALA A 48 -4.81 4.69 -1.22
CA ALA A 48 -4.43 6.05 -0.91
C ALA A 48 -4.73 6.40 0.56
N LEU A 49 -5.87 5.96 1.09
CA LEU A 49 -6.23 6.12 2.50
C LEU A 49 -5.21 5.43 3.43
N GLY A 50 -4.93 4.15 3.18
CA GLY A 50 -3.97 3.37 3.96
C GLY A 50 -2.55 3.97 3.92
N LYS A 51 -2.09 4.41 2.74
CA LYS A 51 -0.78 5.06 2.59
C LYS A 51 -0.69 6.36 3.39
N ARG A 52 -1.73 7.21 3.35
CA ARG A 52 -1.76 8.45 4.15
C ARG A 52 -1.71 8.17 5.64
N PHE A 53 -2.49 7.21 6.12
CA PHE A 53 -2.47 6.80 7.52
C PHE A 53 -1.10 6.25 7.93
N TYR A 54 -0.50 5.37 7.13
CA TYR A 54 0.82 4.78 7.39
C TYR A 54 1.89 5.84 7.67
N TYR A 55 2.00 6.88 6.83
CA TYR A 55 3.01 7.93 7.05
C TYR A 55 2.69 8.83 8.24
N ARG A 56 1.41 9.03 8.56
CA ARG A 56 1.01 9.85 9.70
C ARG A 56 1.28 9.14 11.03
N GLN A 57 0.91 7.86 11.14
CA GLN A 57 1.05 7.11 12.38
C GLN A 57 2.51 6.95 12.83
N MET A 58 3.47 6.97 11.90
CA MET A 58 4.91 6.89 12.21
C MET A 58 5.41 8.00 13.16
N ARG A 59 4.64 9.09 13.32
CA ARG A 59 4.97 10.22 14.20
C ARG A 59 4.22 10.20 15.54
N LEU A 60 3.38 9.19 15.76
CA LEU A 60 2.50 9.09 16.91
C LEU A 60 3.02 8.06 17.91
N SER A 61 2.58 8.17 19.16
CA SER A 61 2.68 7.05 20.10
C SER A 61 1.81 5.89 19.64
N ILE A 62 2.10 4.68 20.13
CA ILE A 62 1.30 3.49 19.80
C ILE A 62 -0.18 3.67 20.13
N VAL A 63 -0.50 4.28 21.28
CA VAL A 63 -1.89 4.49 21.74
C VAL A 63 -2.63 5.44 20.80
N GLU A 64 -2.00 6.55 20.40
CA GLU A 64 -2.58 7.50 19.45
C GLU A 64 -2.74 6.90 18.05
N ALA A 65 -1.74 6.13 17.59
CA ALA A 65 -1.78 5.44 16.31
C ALA A 65 -2.96 4.45 16.22
N TYR A 66 -3.25 3.71 17.30
CA TYR A 66 -4.42 2.83 17.35
C TYR A 66 -5.73 3.61 17.33
N ALA A 67 -5.85 4.66 18.14
CA ALA A 67 -7.06 5.49 18.19
C ALA A 67 -7.35 6.18 16.85
N GLU A 68 -6.31 6.63 16.13
CA GLU A 68 -6.48 7.16 14.77
C GLU A 68 -6.77 6.05 13.75
N GLY A 69 -6.10 4.91 13.85
CA GLY A 69 -6.30 3.76 12.98
C GLY A 69 -7.74 3.24 13.00
N GLU A 70 -8.36 3.19 14.19
CA GLU A 70 -9.78 2.82 14.34
C GLU A 70 -10.69 3.77 13.54
N LYS A 71 -10.50 5.09 13.67
CA LYS A 71 -11.28 6.09 12.94
C LYS A 71 -11.10 5.96 11.43
N VAL A 72 -9.87 5.76 10.97
CA VAL A 72 -9.55 5.55 9.55
C VAL A 72 -10.21 4.27 9.04
N MET A 73 -10.19 3.19 9.81
CA MET A 73 -10.79 1.92 9.44
C MET A 73 -12.32 2.01 9.35
N VAL A 74 -12.98 2.66 10.32
CA VAL A 74 -14.42 2.90 10.28
C VAL A 74 -14.82 3.79 9.10
N ASP A 75 -14.08 4.86 8.84
CA ASP A 75 -14.33 5.73 7.69
C ASP A 75 -14.11 4.99 6.36
N ASN A 76 -13.12 4.11 6.29
CA ASN A 76 -12.85 3.27 5.12
C ASN A 76 -14.06 2.39 4.76
N LEU A 77 -14.81 1.87 5.74
CA LEU A 77 -16.00 1.06 5.49
C LEU A 77 -17.07 1.83 4.71
N ARG A 78 -17.09 3.17 4.78
CA ARG A 78 -18.05 3.96 4.03
C ARG A 78 -17.72 4.06 2.55
N TYR A 79 -16.50 3.73 2.11
CA TYR A 79 -16.14 3.81 0.69
C TYR A 79 -16.90 2.75 -0.12
N ARG A 80 -17.38 3.14 -1.32
CA ARG A 80 -18.03 2.20 -2.25
C ARG A 80 -17.13 1.02 -2.61
N ASP A 81 -15.85 1.30 -2.88
CA ASP A 81 -14.86 0.27 -3.16
C ASP A 81 -14.64 -0.66 -1.95
N SER A 82 -14.75 -0.17 -0.71
CA SER A 82 -14.66 -1.05 0.46
C SER A 82 -15.87 -1.99 0.56
N GLN A 83 -17.08 -1.47 0.31
CA GLN A 83 -18.30 -2.28 0.28
C GLN A 83 -18.22 -3.35 -0.80
N GLU A 84 -17.79 -2.97 -2.00
CA GLU A 84 -17.58 -3.90 -3.11
C GLU A 84 -16.52 -4.96 -2.78
N GLY A 85 -15.43 -4.58 -2.12
CA GLY A 85 -14.40 -5.54 -1.70
C GLY A 85 -14.92 -6.58 -0.72
N ILE A 86 -15.75 -6.16 0.24
CA ILE A 86 -16.41 -7.05 1.20
C ILE A 86 -17.41 -7.96 0.49
N ALA A 87 -18.26 -7.41 -0.38
CA ALA A 87 -19.27 -8.16 -1.13
C ALA A 87 -18.62 -9.18 -2.07
N ALA A 88 -17.63 -8.77 -2.87
CA ALA A 88 -16.91 -9.64 -3.78
C ALA A 88 -16.22 -10.81 -3.06
N PHE A 89 -15.65 -10.54 -1.87
CA PHE A 89 -15.07 -11.58 -1.03
C PHE A 89 -16.13 -12.58 -0.55
N ALA A 90 -17.26 -12.10 -0.01
CA ALA A 90 -18.36 -12.93 0.46
C ALA A 90 -18.96 -13.80 -0.68
N GLU A 91 -19.05 -13.23 -1.87
CA GLU A 91 -19.59 -13.86 -3.08
C GLU A 91 -18.54 -14.70 -3.84
N LYS A 92 -17.29 -14.75 -3.37
CA LYS A 92 -16.16 -15.47 -4.01
C LYS A 92 -15.92 -15.07 -5.47
N ARG A 93 -16.12 -13.79 -5.79
CA ARG A 93 -15.87 -13.21 -7.12
C ARG A 93 -14.73 -12.19 -7.08
N LYS A 94 -14.25 -11.79 -8.26
CA LYS A 94 -13.32 -10.66 -8.36
C LYS A 94 -14.08 -9.34 -8.13
N PRO A 95 -13.52 -8.41 -7.36
CA PRO A 95 -14.11 -7.09 -7.17
C PRO A 95 -13.95 -6.22 -8.41
N VAL A 96 -14.91 -5.33 -8.63
CA VAL A 96 -14.89 -4.30 -9.68
C VAL A 96 -14.74 -2.93 -9.01
N TRP A 97 -13.52 -2.41 -9.00
CA TRP A 97 -13.21 -1.15 -8.34
C TRP A 97 -13.68 0.05 -9.17
N GLU A 98 -14.41 0.99 -8.55
CA GLU A 98 -14.68 2.30 -9.14
C GLU A 98 -13.43 3.20 -9.08
N HIS A 99 -12.49 2.91 -8.18
CA HIS A 99 -11.28 3.71 -7.94
C HIS A 99 -11.57 5.17 -7.54
N THR A 100 -12.76 5.43 -6.98
CA THR A 100 -13.22 6.76 -6.54
C THR A 100 -13.27 6.87 -5.02
N ASP A 101 -13.15 8.10 -4.52
CA ASP A 101 -13.29 8.39 -3.07
C ASP A 101 -14.76 8.50 -2.62
N ARG A 102 -15.70 7.98 -3.42
CA ARG A 102 -17.14 8.07 -3.12
C ARG A 102 -17.50 7.19 -1.94
N LYS A 103 -18.27 7.77 -1.03
CA LYS A 103 -18.81 7.07 0.14
C LYS A 103 -20.29 6.75 -0.04
N ILE A 104 -20.74 5.70 0.62
CA ILE A 104 -22.17 5.42 0.83
C ILE A 104 -22.74 6.48 1.77
N GLY A 105 -23.92 6.97 1.43
CA GLY A 105 -24.70 7.96 2.18
C GLY A 105 -25.80 7.27 2.97
#